data_AF-A0A7W0L111-F1
#
_entry.id   AF-A0A7W0L111-F1
#
_cell.length_a   1.000
_cell.length_b   1.000
_cell.length_c   1.000
_cell.angle_alpha   90.00
_cell.angle_beta   90.00
_cell.angle_gamma   90.00
#
_symmetry.space_group_name_H-M   'P 1'
#
loop_
_entity.id
_entity.type
_entity.pdbx_description
1 polymer ?
#
loop_
_entity_poly.entity_id
_entity_poly.type
_entity_poly.pdbx_seq_one_letter_code
_entity_poly.pdbx_strand_id
1 'polypeptide(L)'
;WIGRNTLVFAVSHSGETEETLAAFEEIHNRGARAVAVSSGGTLAELAGSYGVSHIKIPGDLQPRSSLGFLALPIIAVLVEIGLVPDCSDDVDEAVATLADMGKRCGRDIPTEENAAKQLARSLGGRVPVIYGGEGLGAVAAYRFKCDLNEHAKTLAFAHVLPEMNHNELESWSSLAELSQANFVVVLLRDSGEHERTTVRFELTRSLLERNVAEVLEIRSDGAGPLARLLSLVMTGQMTAIYSGLANDVDPGPVPIMQKLKQDLSHQ
;
A
#
# COMPACT_ATOMS: atom_id res chain seq x y z
N TRP A 1 -22.47 -10.59 3.31
CA TRP A 1 -23.74 -10.69 2.56
C TRP A 1 -23.41 -10.69 1.08
N ILE A 2 -23.61 -11.81 0.37
CA ILE A 2 -23.41 -11.95 -1.09
C ILE A 2 -24.49 -12.88 -1.67
N GLY A 3 -24.85 -12.71 -2.95
CA GLY A 3 -25.79 -13.58 -3.67
C GLY A 3 -25.75 -13.40 -5.19
N ARG A 4 -26.76 -13.91 -5.90
CA ARG A 4 -26.80 -13.94 -7.39
C ARG A 4 -26.65 -12.59 -8.09
N ASN A 5 -26.95 -11.50 -7.40
CA ASN A 5 -26.85 -10.12 -7.92
C ASN A 5 -25.58 -9.40 -7.43
N THR A 6 -24.60 -10.14 -6.92
CA THR A 6 -23.30 -9.62 -6.47
C THR A 6 -22.23 -10.07 -7.46
N LEU A 7 -21.39 -9.13 -7.89
CA LEU A 7 -20.12 -9.42 -8.55
C LEU A 7 -19.01 -9.40 -7.49
N VAL A 8 -18.17 -10.43 -7.47
CA VAL A 8 -17.04 -10.54 -6.54
C VAL A 8 -15.74 -10.71 -7.31
N PHE A 9 -14.71 -9.97 -6.92
CA PHE A 9 -13.35 -10.16 -7.42
C PHE A 9 -12.56 -10.99 -6.40
N ALA A 10 -12.18 -12.20 -6.77
CA ALA A 10 -11.30 -13.04 -5.97
C ALA A 10 -9.86 -12.80 -6.43
N VAL A 11 -9.06 -12.15 -5.60
CA VAL A 11 -7.74 -11.65 -5.97
C VAL A 11 -6.70 -12.27 -5.06
N SER A 12 -5.83 -13.10 -5.64
CA SER A 12 -4.68 -13.66 -4.94
C SER A 12 -3.52 -13.71 -5.92
N HIS A 13 -2.40 -13.07 -5.58
CA HIS A 13 -1.24 -13.07 -6.46
C HIS A 13 -0.80 -14.50 -6.83
N SER A 14 -0.56 -15.36 -5.83
CA SER A 14 -0.16 -16.76 -6.07
C SER A 14 -1.31 -17.64 -6.54
N GLY A 15 -2.56 -17.28 -6.22
CA GLY A 15 -3.72 -18.16 -6.36
C GLY A 15 -3.85 -19.20 -5.25
N GLU A 16 -3.06 -19.07 -4.17
CA GLU A 16 -2.97 -20.04 -3.06
C GLU A 16 -3.30 -19.42 -1.70
N THR A 17 -3.85 -18.21 -1.66
CA THR A 17 -4.23 -17.58 -0.39
C THR A 17 -5.44 -18.30 0.19
N GLU A 18 -5.26 -18.98 1.32
CA GLU A 18 -6.28 -19.81 1.99
C GLU A 18 -7.62 -19.09 2.13
N GLU A 19 -7.61 -17.87 2.66
CA GLU A 19 -8.83 -17.09 2.89
C GLU A 19 -9.52 -16.71 1.57
N THR A 20 -8.74 -16.51 0.49
CA THR A 20 -9.29 -16.22 -0.83
C THR A 20 -9.90 -17.45 -1.46
N LEU A 21 -9.29 -18.63 -1.31
CA LEU A 21 -9.82 -19.90 -1.80
C LEU A 21 -11.11 -20.27 -1.08
N ALA A 22 -11.12 -20.19 0.26
CA ALA A 22 -12.31 -20.43 1.07
C ALA A 22 -13.45 -19.46 0.70
N ALA A 23 -13.13 -18.17 0.49
CA ALA A 23 -14.13 -17.21 0.01
C ALA A 23 -14.62 -17.55 -1.40
N PHE A 24 -13.76 -18.01 -2.31
CA PHE A 24 -14.10 -18.35 -3.69
C PHE A 24 -15.07 -19.52 -3.79
N GLU A 25 -14.87 -20.56 -2.97
CA GLU A 25 -15.83 -21.65 -2.86
C GLU A 25 -17.21 -21.17 -2.38
N GLU A 26 -17.24 -20.29 -1.37
CA GLU A 26 -18.49 -19.76 -0.86
C GLU A 26 -19.21 -18.83 -1.86
N ILE A 27 -18.45 -18.08 -2.65
CA ILE A 27 -18.96 -17.28 -3.77
C ILE A 27 -19.66 -18.18 -4.79
N HIS A 28 -19.05 -19.32 -5.15
CA HIS A 28 -19.63 -20.30 -6.04
C HIS A 28 -20.90 -20.95 -5.45
N ASN A 29 -20.83 -21.42 -4.20
CA ASN A 29 -21.95 -22.09 -3.51
C ASN A 29 -23.19 -21.19 -3.40
N ARG A 30 -22.99 -19.88 -3.25
CA ARG A 30 -24.08 -18.90 -3.19
C ARG A 30 -24.59 -18.45 -4.57
N GLY A 31 -23.97 -18.92 -5.65
CA GLY A 31 -24.31 -18.56 -7.02
C GLY A 31 -24.07 -17.10 -7.36
N ALA A 32 -23.13 -16.44 -6.66
CA ALA A 32 -22.70 -15.09 -6.99
C ALA A 32 -21.84 -15.10 -8.26
N ARG A 33 -21.78 -13.96 -8.95
CA ARG A 33 -20.88 -13.80 -10.11
C ARG A 33 -19.49 -13.50 -9.59
N ALA A 34 -18.49 -14.04 -10.26
CA ALA A 34 -17.11 -13.87 -9.84
C ALA A 34 -16.18 -13.57 -11.02
N VAL A 35 -15.07 -12.91 -10.72
CA VAL A 35 -13.87 -12.85 -11.56
C VAL A 35 -12.68 -13.18 -10.68
N ALA A 36 -11.86 -14.13 -11.12
CA ALA A 36 -10.63 -14.50 -10.42
C ALA A 36 -9.43 -13.79 -11.05
N VAL A 37 -8.51 -13.26 -10.22
CA VAL A 37 -7.26 -12.64 -10.65
C VAL A 37 -6.10 -13.29 -9.89
N SER A 38 -5.22 -13.99 -10.61
CA SER A 38 -4.02 -14.64 -10.04
C SER A 38 -2.97 -14.97 -11.08
N SER A 39 -1.74 -15.31 -10.65
CA SER A 39 -0.72 -15.84 -11.55
C SER A 39 -0.98 -17.28 -12.01
N GLY A 40 -1.97 -17.96 -11.41
CA GLY A 40 -2.29 -19.36 -11.59
C GLY A 40 -2.82 -19.96 -10.29
N GLY A 41 -2.35 -21.17 -9.97
CA GLY A 41 -2.65 -21.86 -8.72
C GLY A 41 -4.06 -22.41 -8.62
N THR A 42 -4.39 -22.91 -7.42
CA THR A 42 -5.69 -23.50 -7.10
C THR A 42 -6.85 -22.58 -7.47
N LEU A 43 -6.71 -21.27 -7.27
CA LEU A 43 -7.75 -20.30 -7.66
C LEU A 43 -8.06 -20.32 -9.17
N ALA A 44 -7.05 -20.48 -10.02
CA ALA A 44 -7.24 -20.56 -11.46
C ALA A 44 -7.90 -21.89 -11.87
N GLU A 45 -7.51 -22.99 -11.21
CA GLU A 45 -8.10 -24.32 -11.43
C GLU A 45 -9.59 -24.34 -11.04
N LEU A 46 -9.93 -23.80 -9.87
CA LEU A 46 -11.30 -23.65 -9.40
C LEU A 46 -12.11 -22.72 -10.31
N ALA A 47 -11.52 -21.61 -10.76
CA ALA A 47 -12.21 -20.72 -11.69
C ALA A 47 -12.57 -21.46 -12.99
N GLY A 48 -11.66 -22.26 -13.54
CA GLY A 48 -11.91 -23.10 -14.70
C GLY A 48 -13.01 -24.14 -14.46
N SER A 49 -12.98 -24.85 -13.32
CA SER A 49 -13.97 -25.89 -13.00
C SER A 49 -15.37 -25.33 -12.75
N TYR A 50 -15.47 -24.11 -12.22
CA TYR A 50 -16.72 -23.41 -11.96
C TYR A 50 -17.23 -22.58 -13.14
N GLY A 51 -16.50 -22.53 -14.25
CA GLY A 51 -16.86 -21.70 -15.41
C GLY A 51 -16.78 -20.20 -15.12
N VAL A 52 -15.94 -19.80 -14.17
CA VAL A 52 -15.70 -18.41 -13.77
C VAL A 52 -14.54 -17.83 -14.59
N SER A 53 -14.67 -16.57 -15.02
CA SER A 53 -13.59 -15.87 -15.72
C SER A 53 -12.35 -15.73 -14.85
N HIS A 54 -11.19 -16.13 -15.38
CA HIS A 54 -9.89 -15.96 -14.75
C HIS A 54 -9.02 -15.02 -15.58
N ILE A 55 -8.45 -14.00 -14.92
CA ILE A 55 -7.47 -13.10 -15.50
C ILE A 55 -6.10 -13.48 -14.95
N LYS A 56 -5.28 -14.06 -15.83
CA LYS A 56 -3.90 -14.46 -15.51
C LYS A 56 -2.98 -13.25 -15.49
N ILE A 57 -2.20 -13.12 -14.42
CA ILE A 57 -1.16 -12.10 -14.26
C ILE A 57 0.25 -12.73 -14.23
N PRO A 58 1.34 -11.95 -14.38
CA PRO A 58 2.69 -12.46 -14.19
C PRO A 58 2.92 -13.03 -12.78
N GLY A 59 3.68 -14.11 -12.67
CA GLY A 59 3.93 -14.81 -11.41
C GLY A 59 5.37 -14.72 -10.89
N ASP A 60 6.26 -14.08 -11.64
CA ASP A 60 7.69 -13.90 -11.34
C ASP A 60 7.96 -12.74 -10.38
N LEU A 61 6.95 -11.92 -10.09
CA LEU A 61 7.01 -10.83 -9.14
C LEU A 61 6.52 -11.26 -7.76
N GLN A 62 6.91 -10.50 -6.73
CA GLN A 62 6.33 -10.66 -5.41
C GLN A 62 5.00 -9.91 -5.31
N PRO A 63 4.01 -10.38 -4.51
CA PRO A 63 2.68 -9.76 -4.45
C PRO A 63 2.70 -8.24 -4.22
N ARG A 64 3.59 -7.77 -3.33
CA ARG A 64 3.77 -6.36 -3.01
C ARG A 64 4.37 -5.53 -4.17
N SER A 65 5.08 -6.15 -5.10
CA SER A 65 5.57 -5.51 -6.33
C SER A 65 4.59 -5.65 -7.52
N SER A 66 3.45 -6.31 -7.32
CA SER A 66 2.48 -6.64 -8.39
C SER A 66 1.19 -5.81 -8.31
N LEU A 67 1.18 -4.67 -7.60
CA LEU A 67 -0.04 -3.90 -7.35
C LEU A 67 -0.78 -3.54 -8.64
N GLY A 68 -0.07 -3.06 -9.68
CA GLY A 68 -0.67 -2.73 -10.98
C GLY A 68 -1.33 -3.94 -11.63
N PHE A 69 -0.68 -5.10 -11.58
CA PHE A 69 -1.25 -6.36 -12.09
C PHE A 69 -2.44 -6.86 -11.29
N LEU A 70 -2.55 -6.53 -10.01
CA LEU A 70 -3.68 -6.96 -9.18
C LEU A 70 -4.87 -6.00 -9.27
N ALA A 71 -4.62 -4.69 -9.42
CA ALA A 71 -5.65 -3.67 -9.38
C ALA A 71 -6.22 -3.31 -10.77
N LEU A 72 -5.37 -3.15 -11.78
CA LEU A 72 -5.82 -2.70 -13.11
C LEU A 72 -6.78 -3.68 -13.81
N PRO A 73 -6.62 -5.02 -13.68
CA PRO A 73 -7.61 -5.95 -14.23
C PRO A 73 -9.02 -5.76 -13.66
N ILE A 74 -9.13 -5.41 -12.37
CA ILE A 74 -10.42 -5.15 -11.73
C ILE A 74 -11.07 -3.94 -12.37
N ILE A 75 -10.29 -2.86 -12.52
CA ILE A 75 -10.76 -1.62 -13.16
C ILE A 75 -11.18 -1.88 -14.61
N ALA A 76 -10.35 -2.58 -15.39
CA ALA A 76 -10.65 -2.92 -16.78
C ALA A 76 -11.96 -3.72 -16.92
N VAL A 77 -12.19 -4.71 -16.05
CA VAL A 77 -13.47 -5.45 -16.02
C VAL A 77 -14.63 -4.53 -15.69
N LEU A 78 -14.50 -3.66 -14.68
CA LEU A 78 -15.55 -2.73 -14.28
C LEU A 78 -15.91 -1.75 -15.40
N VAL A 79 -14.92 -1.29 -16.18
CA VAL A 79 -15.12 -0.44 -17.37
C VAL A 79 -15.88 -1.23 -18.44
N GLU A 80 -15.41 -2.44 -18.78
CA GLU A 80 -15.98 -3.26 -19.85
C GLU A 80 -17.46 -3.61 -19.59
N ILE A 81 -17.83 -3.88 -18.33
CA ILE A 81 -19.22 -4.17 -17.96
C ILE A 81 -20.06 -2.91 -17.68
N GLY A 82 -19.48 -1.72 -17.86
CA GLY A 82 -20.17 -0.43 -17.74
C GLY A 82 -20.53 0.00 -16.30
N LEU A 83 -19.84 -0.52 -15.29
CA LEU A 83 -20.03 -0.11 -13.89
C LEU A 83 -19.22 1.14 -13.51
N VAL A 84 -18.14 1.42 -14.23
CA VAL A 84 -17.36 2.66 -14.11
C VAL A 84 -17.14 3.26 -15.50
N PRO A 85 -16.98 4.59 -15.62
CA PRO A 85 -16.65 5.21 -16.90
C PRO A 85 -15.26 4.77 -17.36
N ASP A 86 -14.99 4.98 -18.65
CA ASP A 86 -13.63 4.83 -19.18
C ASP A 86 -12.66 5.71 -18.39
N CYS A 87 -11.57 5.08 -17.95
CA CYS A 87 -10.52 5.68 -17.14
C CYS A 87 -9.13 5.49 -17.79
N SER A 88 -9.08 5.24 -19.10
CA SER A 88 -7.83 5.04 -19.84
C SER A 88 -6.87 6.23 -19.66
N ASP A 89 -7.39 7.46 -19.70
CA ASP A 89 -6.60 8.67 -19.46
C ASP A 89 -6.00 8.72 -18.04
N ASP A 90 -6.75 8.33 -17.01
CA ASP A 90 -6.25 8.26 -15.63
C ASP A 90 -5.13 7.21 -15.49
N VAL A 91 -5.26 6.08 -16.19
CA VAL A 91 -4.25 5.02 -16.20
C VAL A 91 -2.99 5.48 -16.93
N ASP A 92 -3.12 6.10 -18.10
CA ASP A 92 -2.00 6.62 -18.88
C ASP A 92 -1.24 7.71 -18.11
N GLU A 93 -1.97 8.61 -17.43
CA GLU A 93 -1.37 9.62 -16.56
C GLU A 93 -0.61 8.97 -15.39
N ALA A 94 -1.21 7.98 -14.72
CA ALA A 94 -0.57 7.29 -13.62
C ALA A 94 0.71 6.58 -14.08
N VAL A 95 0.69 5.88 -15.22
CA VAL A 95 1.86 5.22 -15.80
C VAL A 95 2.95 6.26 -16.12
N ALA A 96 2.60 7.38 -16.75
CA ALA A 96 3.56 8.44 -17.06
C ALA A 96 4.19 9.04 -15.79
N THR A 97 3.38 9.31 -14.77
CA THR A 97 3.81 9.85 -13.48
C THR A 97 4.80 8.90 -12.79
N LEU A 98 4.45 7.61 -12.70
CA LEU A 98 5.32 6.61 -12.08
C LEU A 98 6.61 6.36 -12.86
N ALA A 99 6.55 6.43 -14.20
CA ALA A 99 7.74 6.30 -15.05
C ALA A 99 8.72 7.46 -14.83
N ASP A 100 8.23 8.69 -14.66
CA ASP A 100 9.07 9.83 -14.29
C ASP A 100 9.66 9.67 -12.88
N MET A 101 8.84 9.31 -11.90
CA MET A 101 9.29 9.04 -10.53
C MET A 101 10.36 7.95 -10.49
N GLY A 102 10.23 6.90 -11.29
CA GLY A 102 11.23 5.82 -11.40
C GLY A 102 12.62 6.33 -11.84
N LYS A 103 12.66 7.36 -12.69
CA LYS A 103 13.93 8.00 -13.10
C LYS A 103 14.56 8.82 -11.98
N ARG A 104 13.75 9.47 -11.14
CA ARG A 104 14.21 10.32 -10.02
C ARG A 104 14.54 9.54 -8.75
N CYS A 105 13.83 8.44 -8.52
CA CYS A 105 13.98 7.61 -7.34
C CYS A 105 14.83 6.36 -7.61
N GLY A 106 15.40 6.20 -8.80
CA GLY A 106 16.17 5.02 -9.20
C GLY A 106 17.44 4.77 -8.36
N ARG A 107 17.92 3.52 -8.36
CA ARG A 107 19.08 3.10 -7.57
C ARG A 107 20.36 3.87 -7.90
N ASP A 108 20.51 4.28 -9.16
CA ASP A 108 21.71 4.95 -9.67
C ASP A 108 21.69 6.47 -9.39
N ILE A 109 20.57 7.00 -8.88
CA ILE A 109 20.46 8.42 -8.50
C ILE A 109 21.11 8.64 -7.13
N PRO A 110 22.01 9.64 -6.96
CA PRO A 110 22.61 9.97 -5.67
C PRO A 110 21.58 10.25 -4.56
N THR A 111 21.94 9.98 -3.31
CA THR A 111 21.03 10.17 -2.16
C THR A 111 20.56 11.61 -2.05
N GLU A 112 21.41 12.57 -2.37
CA GLU A 112 21.14 14.02 -2.31
C GLU A 112 20.06 14.47 -3.32
N GLU A 113 19.78 13.65 -4.33
CA GLU A 113 18.80 13.92 -5.39
C GLU A 113 17.61 12.94 -5.38
N ASN A 114 17.63 11.95 -4.49
CA ASN A 114 16.63 10.88 -4.43
C ASN A 114 15.82 10.99 -3.13
N ALA A 115 14.59 11.50 -3.24
CA ALA A 115 13.69 11.71 -2.11
C ALA A 115 13.43 10.43 -1.29
N ALA A 116 13.30 9.27 -1.95
CA ALA A 116 13.09 8.00 -1.26
C ALA A 116 14.32 7.56 -0.43
N LYS A 117 15.54 7.79 -0.94
CA LYS A 117 16.78 7.54 -0.18
C LYS A 117 16.93 8.51 1.00
N GLN A 118 16.57 9.78 0.80
CA GLN A 118 16.61 10.78 1.88
C GLN A 118 15.65 10.42 3.00
N LEU A 119 14.43 10.04 2.64
CA LEU A 119 13.45 9.57 3.61
C LEU A 119 13.96 8.34 4.34
N ALA A 120 14.49 7.34 3.62
CA ALA A 120 15.04 6.13 4.23
C ALA A 120 16.15 6.44 5.24
N ARG A 121 17.02 7.42 4.95
CA ARG A 121 18.05 7.90 5.87
C ARG A 121 17.46 8.54 7.13
N SER A 122 16.43 9.37 7.00
CA SER A 122 15.75 9.97 8.16
C SER A 122 15.04 8.93 9.04
N LEU A 123 14.54 7.84 8.45
CA LEU A 123 13.92 6.73 9.18
C LEU A 123 14.93 5.81 9.91
N GLY A 124 16.23 5.91 9.61
CA GLY A 124 17.26 5.01 10.11
C GLY A 124 17.27 4.90 11.64
N GLY A 125 17.15 3.67 12.15
CA GLY A 125 17.18 3.37 13.59
C GLY A 125 15.98 3.88 14.39
N ARG A 126 14.91 4.31 13.73
CA ARG A 126 13.71 4.89 14.36
C ARG A 126 12.45 4.13 13.93
N VAL A 127 11.37 4.32 14.69
CA VAL A 127 10.04 3.76 14.48
C VAL A 127 9.22 4.76 13.65
N PRO A 128 8.86 4.44 12.40
CA PRO A 128 8.03 5.31 11.58
C PRO A 128 6.56 5.22 12.01
N VAL A 129 5.91 6.38 12.14
CA VAL A 129 4.46 6.51 12.29
C VAL A 129 3.91 7.35 11.15
N ILE A 130 3.05 6.74 10.35
CA ILE A 130 2.63 7.26 9.05
C ILE A 130 1.20 7.78 9.18
N TYR A 131 0.99 9.04 8.83
CA TYR A 131 -0.30 9.68 8.92
C TYR A 131 -0.80 10.08 7.53
N GLY A 132 -1.93 9.51 7.13
CA GLY A 132 -2.62 9.85 5.89
C GLY A 132 -3.95 10.56 6.15
N GLY A 133 -4.41 11.37 5.22
CA GLY A 133 -5.80 11.88 5.22
C GLY A 133 -6.79 10.78 4.84
N GLU A 134 -8.08 10.99 5.07
CA GLU A 134 -9.14 10.09 4.57
C GLU A 134 -9.01 9.78 3.06
N GLY A 135 -9.64 8.68 2.62
CA GLY A 135 -9.62 8.27 1.22
C GLY A 135 -8.24 7.74 0.79
N LEU A 136 -7.65 8.36 -0.25
CA LEU A 136 -6.40 7.89 -0.86
C LEU A 136 -5.21 7.94 0.12
N GLY A 137 -5.13 8.98 0.95
CA GLY A 137 -4.07 9.14 1.93
C GLY A 137 -4.02 7.99 2.93
N ALA A 138 -5.19 7.52 3.39
CA ALA A 138 -5.32 6.44 4.35
C ALA A 138 -4.86 5.10 3.75
N VAL A 139 -5.24 4.84 2.50
CA VAL A 139 -4.80 3.66 1.75
C VAL A 139 -3.28 3.68 1.57
N ALA A 140 -2.73 4.82 1.14
CA ALA A 140 -1.28 4.99 0.97
C ALA A 140 -0.52 4.83 2.30
N ALA A 141 -1.02 5.39 3.40
CA ALA A 141 -0.39 5.30 4.71
C ALA A 141 -0.33 3.85 5.22
N TYR A 142 -1.46 3.13 5.14
CA TYR A 142 -1.51 1.72 5.49
C TYR A 142 -0.55 0.89 4.61
N ARG A 143 -0.51 1.20 3.31
CA ARG A 143 0.37 0.49 2.38
C ARG A 143 1.84 0.71 2.72
N PHE A 144 2.24 1.96 2.96
CA PHE A 144 3.62 2.28 3.31
C PHE A 144 4.06 1.61 4.62
N LYS A 145 3.17 1.53 5.62
CA LYS A 145 3.41 0.75 6.84
C LYS A 145 3.72 -0.71 6.52
N CYS A 146 2.92 -1.35 5.67
CA CYS A 146 3.16 -2.75 5.25
C CYS A 146 4.49 -2.87 4.51
N ASP A 147 4.80 -1.96 3.59
CA ASP A 147 6.06 -1.99 2.85
C ASP A 147 7.27 -1.84 3.80
N LEU A 148 7.22 -0.99 4.83
CA LEU A 148 8.30 -0.90 5.84
C LEU A 148 8.43 -2.18 6.67
N ASN A 149 7.32 -2.75 7.12
CA ASN A 149 7.34 -4.02 7.86
C ASN A 149 7.92 -5.17 7.01
N GLU A 150 7.55 -5.24 5.73
CA GLU A 150 7.90 -6.37 4.85
C GLU A 150 9.23 -6.20 4.12
N HIS A 151 9.56 -5.01 3.61
CA HIS A 151 10.82 -4.74 2.91
C HIS A 151 11.93 -4.31 3.87
N ALA A 152 11.66 -3.36 4.77
CA ALA A 152 12.68 -2.81 5.66
C ALA A 152 12.85 -3.59 6.98
N LYS A 153 11.94 -4.53 7.26
CA LYS A 153 11.89 -5.33 8.52
C LYS A 153 11.86 -4.41 9.74
N THR A 154 11.25 -3.23 9.54
CA THR A 154 11.19 -2.14 10.52
C THR A 154 9.76 -2.03 10.98
N LEU A 155 9.53 -2.11 12.30
CA LEU A 155 8.22 -1.92 12.89
C LEU A 155 7.71 -0.51 12.56
N ALA A 156 6.56 -0.43 11.90
CA ALA A 156 5.92 0.83 11.55
C ALA A 156 4.42 0.81 11.89
N PHE A 157 3.87 1.99 12.12
CA PHE A 157 2.44 2.21 12.40
C PHE A 157 1.83 3.15 11.37
N ALA A 158 0.53 3.01 11.11
CA ALA A 158 -0.21 3.94 10.26
C ALA A 158 -1.58 4.25 10.85
N HIS A 159 -1.91 5.54 10.82
CA HIS A 159 -3.18 6.07 11.32
C HIS A 159 -3.71 7.15 10.38
N VAL A 160 -4.98 7.52 10.56
CA VAL A 160 -5.72 8.33 9.58
C VAL A 160 -6.24 9.58 10.26
N LEU A 161 -6.08 10.75 9.62
CA LEU A 161 -6.76 11.98 10.02
C LEU A 161 -8.21 11.96 9.50
N PRO A 162 -9.21 12.38 10.30
CA PRO A 162 -9.09 13.07 11.58
C PRO A 162 -9.05 12.13 12.80
N GLU A 163 -9.27 10.83 12.65
CA GLU A 163 -9.38 9.89 13.77
C GLU A 163 -8.17 9.93 14.72
N MET A 164 -6.95 9.96 14.17
CA MET A 164 -5.73 10.09 14.97
C MET A 164 -5.67 11.42 15.74
N ASN A 165 -6.28 12.51 15.22
CA ASN A 165 -6.34 13.78 15.94
C ASN A 165 -7.19 13.66 17.21
N HIS A 166 -8.16 12.75 17.22
CA HIS A 166 -9.05 12.52 18.36
C HIS A 166 -8.44 11.58 19.41
N ASN A 167 -7.57 10.66 18.99
CA ASN A 167 -7.17 9.54 19.85
C ASN A 167 -5.68 9.54 20.25
N GLU A 168 -4.80 10.20 19.49
CA GLU A 168 -3.35 10.03 19.66
C GLU A 168 -2.62 11.30 20.11
N LEU A 169 -3.12 12.51 19.77
CA LEU A 169 -2.37 13.76 19.96
C LEU A 169 -1.85 13.97 21.40
N GLU A 170 -2.70 13.73 22.40
CA GLU A 170 -2.35 13.89 23.83
C GLU A 170 -1.27 12.90 24.30
N SER A 171 -1.13 11.74 23.62
CA SER A 171 -0.19 10.70 24.04
C SER A 171 1.26 11.07 23.76
N TRP A 172 1.51 11.86 22.72
CA TRP A 172 2.86 12.21 22.24
C TRP A 172 3.69 13.02 23.23
N SER A 173 3.06 13.81 24.11
CA SER A 173 3.77 14.58 25.13
C SER A 173 4.09 13.79 26.40
N SER A 174 3.36 12.70 26.67
CA SER A 174 3.45 11.99 27.95
C SER A 174 4.76 11.22 28.14
N LEU A 175 5.41 10.81 27.05
CA LEU A 175 6.67 10.06 27.02
C LEU A 175 7.71 10.76 26.11
N ALA A 176 7.81 12.09 26.22
CA ALA A 176 8.56 12.93 25.29
C ALA A 176 10.01 12.45 25.03
N GLU A 177 10.75 12.02 26.05
CA GLU A 177 12.13 11.51 25.86
C GLU A 177 12.18 10.28 24.95
N LEU A 178 11.24 9.34 25.13
CA LEU A 178 11.14 8.13 24.31
C LEU A 178 10.70 8.48 22.89
N SER A 179 9.69 9.33 22.73
CA SER A 179 9.18 9.71 21.42
C SER A 179 10.15 10.57 20.61
N GLN A 180 10.82 11.53 21.24
CA GLN A 180 11.86 12.37 20.61
C GLN A 180 13.10 11.58 20.21
N ALA A 181 13.45 10.51 20.92
CA ALA A 181 14.62 9.70 20.56
C ALA A 181 14.31 8.68 19.46
N ASN A 182 13.09 8.11 19.44
CA ASN A 182 12.85 6.87 18.71
C ASN A 182 11.82 6.97 17.59
N PHE A 183 10.98 8.01 17.51
CA PHE A 183 9.85 8.03 16.57
C PHE A 183 10.02 9.11 15.50
N VAL A 184 9.75 8.74 14.24
CA VAL A 184 9.63 9.68 13.12
C VAL A 184 8.20 9.66 12.64
N VAL A 185 7.59 10.85 12.53
CA VAL A 185 6.25 10.99 11.96
C VAL A 185 6.37 11.32 10.48
N VAL A 186 5.65 10.61 9.62
CA VAL A 186 5.60 10.88 8.18
C VAL A 186 4.18 11.24 7.79
N LEU A 187 3.98 12.47 7.35
CA LEU A 187 2.70 12.98 6.85
C LEU A 187 2.61 12.70 5.34
N LEU A 188 1.71 11.81 4.94
CA LEU A 188 1.39 11.55 3.53
C LEU A 188 0.24 12.47 3.09
N ARG A 189 0.59 13.45 2.27
CA ARG A 189 -0.29 14.51 1.79
C ARG A 189 -0.78 14.19 0.38
N ASP A 190 -2.08 14.07 0.21
CA ASP A 190 -2.68 14.01 -1.12
C ASP A 190 -2.90 15.46 -1.60
N SER A 191 -2.38 15.82 -2.78
CA SER A 191 -2.62 17.16 -3.35
C SER A 191 -4.09 17.41 -3.71
N GLY A 192 -4.92 16.37 -3.77
CA GLY A 192 -6.37 16.46 -3.86
C GLY A 192 -7.13 16.41 -2.52
N GLU A 193 -6.44 16.52 -1.38
CA GLU A 193 -7.08 16.45 -0.06
C GLU A 193 -8.02 17.65 0.20
N HIS A 194 -9.05 17.45 1.02
CA HIS A 194 -9.97 18.51 1.41
C HIS A 194 -9.24 19.60 2.23
N GLU A 195 -9.61 20.87 2.06
CA GLU A 195 -8.95 22.01 2.75
C GLU A 195 -8.88 21.84 4.27
N ARG A 196 -9.92 21.27 4.89
CA ARG A 196 -9.92 20.98 6.33
C ARG A 196 -8.88 19.92 6.72
N THR A 197 -8.61 18.94 5.85
CA THR A 197 -7.55 17.96 6.05
C THR A 197 -6.18 18.64 5.96
N THR A 198 -5.98 19.55 5.00
CA THR A 198 -4.77 20.39 4.92
C THR A 198 -4.52 21.14 6.21
N VAL A 199 -5.52 21.88 6.72
CA VAL A 199 -5.40 22.62 7.98
C VAL A 199 -5.06 21.68 9.15
N ARG A 200 -5.67 20.49 9.20
CA ARG A 200 -5.37 19.51 10.26
C ARG A 200 -3.94 19.01 10.18
N PHE A 201 -3.41 18.73 8.99
CA PHE A 201 -2.02 18.33 8.85
C PHE A 201 -1.05 19.42 9.32
N GLU A 202 -1.28 20.69 8.97
CA GLU A 202 -0.42 21.80 9.42
C GLU A 202 -0.43 21.95 10.95
N LEU A 203 -1.61 21.86 11.57
CA LEU A 203 -1.74 21.92 13.02
C LEU A 203 -1.11 20.69 13.69
N THR A 204 -1.34 19.50 13.14
CA THR A 204 -0.77 18.24 13.64
C THR A 204 0.75 18.29 13.61
N ARG A 205 1.33 18.75 12.49
CA ARG A 205 2.77 18.96 12.36
C ARG A 205 3.30 19.86 13.48
N SER A 206 2.70 21.03 13.62
CA SER A 206 3.12 22.04 14.61
C SER A 206 3.09 21.50 16.05
N LEU A 207 2.09 20.65 16.36
CA LEU A 207 1.96 20.03 17.68
C LEU A 207 2.96 18.90 17.92
N LEU A 208 3.41 18.20 16.87
CA LEU A 208 4.30 17.05 16.97
C LEU A 208 5.79 17.40 16.86
N GLU A 209 6.15 18.52 16.22
CA GLU A 209 7.55 18.91 15.96
C GLU A 209 8.46 18.91 17.20
N ARG A 210 7.90 19.14 18.40
CA ARG A 210 8.64 19.14 19.66
C ARG A 210 8.56 17.83 20.44
N ASN A 211 7.78 16.86 19.97
CA ASN A 211 7.43 15.65 20.72
C ASN A 211 7.96 14.37 20.07
N VAL A 212 8.46 14.44 18.84
CA VAL A 212 9.05 13.32 18.10
C VAL A 212 10.44 13.67 17.56
N ALA A 213 11.19 12.68 17.07
CA ALA A 213 12.54 12.90 16.57
C ALA A 213 12.54 13.81 15.34
N GLU A 214 11.56 13.61 14.46
CA GLU A 214 11.41 14.36 13.22
C GLU A 214 9.99 14.23 12.69
N VAL A 215 9.47 15.29 12.06
CA VAL A 215 8.21 15.26 11.30
C VAL A 215 8.55 15.51 9.83
N LEU A 216 8.29 14.50 9.01
CA LEU A 216 8.55 14.49 7.58
C LEU A 216 7.24 14.60 6.81
N GLU A 217 7.31 15.11 5.59
CA GLU A 217 6.14 15.28 4.74
C GLU A 217 6.45 14.78 3.33
N ILE A 218 5.52 14.01 2.77
CA ILE A 218 5.54 13.55 1.38
C ILE A 218 4.24 14.02 0.73
N ARG A 219 4.36 14.65 -0.45
CA ARG A 219 3.20 15.02 -1.27
C ARG A 219 3.05 14.05 -2.44
N SER A 220 1.81 13.82 -2.86
CA SER A 220 1.52 13.07 -4.07
C SER A 220 1.94 13.84 -5.33
N ASP A 221 2.44 13.11 -6.31
CA ASP A 221 2.65 13.56 -7.69
C ASP A 221 1.47 13.11 -8.57
N GLY A 222 1.17 13.90 -9.60
CA GLY A 222 0.04 13.67 -10.53
C GLY A 222 -1.16 14.57 -10.26
N ALA A 223 -2.00 14.72 -11.28
CA ALA A 223 -3.26 15.46 -11.25
C ALA A 223 -4.44 14.53 -10.94
N GLY A 224 -4.50 13.34 -11.54
CA GLY A 224 -5.57 12.37 -11.35
C GLY A 224 -5.48 11.57 -10.04
N PRO A 225 -6.61 11.11 -9.46
CA PRO A 225 -6.61 10.39 -8.19
C PRO A 225 -5.79 9.09 -8.24
N LEU A 226 -5.79 8.38 -9.38
CA LEU A 226 -4.99 7.16 -9.54
C LEU A 226 -3.49 7.45 -9.51
N ALA A 227 -3.05 8.48 -10.25
CA ALA A 227 -1.66 8.93 -10.26
C ALA A 227 -1.20 9.36 -8.87
N ARG A 228 -2.02 10.15 -8.15
CA ARG A 228 -1.74 10.62 -6.79
C ARG A 228 -1.63 9.51 -5.76
N LEU A 229 -2.52 8.52 -5.80
CA LEU A 229 -2.43 7.35 -4.93
C LEU A 229 -1.15 6.57 -5.21
N LEU A 230 -0.91 6.24 -6.49
CA LEU A 230 0.20 5.39 -6.85
C LEU A 230 1.55 6.07 -6.66
N SER A 231 1.65 7.40 -6.78
CA SER A 231 2.89 8.14 -6.50
C SER A 231 3.27 8.06 -5.01
N LEU A 232 2.29 8.19 -4.10
CA LEU A 232 2.51 7.99 -2.67
C LEU A 232 2.94 6.54 -2.38
N VAL A 233 2.27 5.55 -3.00
CA VAL A 233 2.61 4.14 -2.84
C VAL A 233 4.03 3.85 -3.34
N MET A 234 4.39 4.33 -4.53
CA MET A 234 5.73 4.13 -5.10
C MET A 234 6.82 4.78 -4.24
N THR A 235 6.58 5.99 -3.74
CA THR A 235 7.52 6.68 -2.84
C THR A 235 7.73 5.87 -1.56
N GLY A 236 6.63 5.40 -0.94
CA GLY A 236 6.70 4.58 0.26
C GLY A 236 7.43 3.25 0.03
N GLN A 237 7.11 2.56 -1.07
CA GLN A 237 7.74 1.28 -1.41
C GLN A 237 9.25 1.44 -1.69
N MET A 238 9.64 2.44 -2.49
CA MET A 238 11.05 2.73 -2.76
C MET A 238 11.80 3.09 -1.47
N THR A 239 11.18 3.89 -0.61
CA THR A 239 11.74 4.23 0.71
C THR A 239 11.95 2.97 1.55
N ALA A 240 10.96 2.09 1.64
CA ALA A 240 11.07 0.86 2.41
C ALA A 240 12.17 -0.09 1.88
N ILE A 241 12.34 -0.17 0.56
CA ILE A 241 13.45 -0.92 -0.05
C ILE A 241 14.79 -0.31 0.37
N TYR A 242 14.95 1.02 0.26
CA TYR A 242 16.18 1.70 0.66
C TYR A 242 16.45 1.61 2.17
N SER A 243 15.41 1.66 3.01
CA SER A 243 15.52 1.45 4.45
C SER A 243 15.99 0.02 4.76
N GLY A 244 15.49 -1.00 4.05
CA GLY A 244 15.99 -2.37 4.20
C GLY A 244 17.47 -2.49 3.86
N LEU A 245 17.89 -1.91 2.73
CA LEU A 245 19.29 -1.89 2.34
C LEU A 245 20.17 -1.13 3.35
N ALA A 246 19.70 0.01 3.88
CA ALA A 246 20.40 0.78 4.90
C ALA A 246 20.51 0.04 6.24
N ASN A 247 19.56 -0.85 6.53
CA ASN A 247 19.55 -1.72 7.71
C ASN A 247 20.33 -3.03 7.51
N ASP A 248 21.01 -3.21 6.37
CA ASP A 248 21.73 -4.45 6.00
C ASP A 248 20.82 -5.70 6.00
N VAL A 249 19.56 -5.54 5.58
CA VAL A 249 18.60 -6.64 5.41
C VAL A 249 18.15 -6.77 3.96
N ASP A 250 17.98 -8.01 3.50
CA ASP A 250 17.45 -8.27 2.17
C ASP A 250 15.95 -7.86 2.07
N PRO A 251 15.58 -6.90 1.20
CA PRO A 251 14.19 -6.46 1.04
C PRO A 251 13.24 -7.51 0.45
N GLY A 252 13.76 -8.57 -0.19
CA GLY A 252 13.01 -9.57 -0.92
C GLY A 252 12.34 -10.68 -0.09
N PRO A 253 13.04 -11.43 0.76
CA PRO A 253 12.46 -12.58 1.45
C PRO A 253 11.60 -12.16 2.66
N VAL A 254 10.62 -13.01 2.98
CA VAL A 254 9.70 -12.87 4.12
C VAL A 254 9.61 -14.18 4.93
N PRO A 255 10.73 -14.69 5.46
CA PRO A 255 10.84 -16.06 5.96
C PRO A 255 9.94 -16.33 7.17
N ILE A 256 9.72 -15.34 8.04
CA ILE A 256 8.85 -15.47 9.22
C ILE A 256 7.39 -15.70 8.78
N MET A 257 6.92 -14.96 7.78
CA MET A 257 5.56 -15.14 7.24
C MET A 257 5.42 -16.46 6.48
N GLN A 258 6.46 -16.88 5.75
CA GLN A 258 6.47 -18.18 5.08
C GLN A 258 6.40 -19.33 6.09
N LYS A 259 7.15 -19.24 7.19
CA LYS A 259 7.10 -20.22 8.28
C LYS A 259 5.71 -20.30 8.90
N LEU A 260 5.09 -19.16 9.21
CA LEU A 260 3.72 -19.13 9.73
C LEU A 260 2.73 -19.84 8.80
N LYS A 261 2.81 -19.59 7.49
CA LYS A 261 1.96 -20.26 6.49
C LYS A 261 2.18 -21.77 6.46
N GLN A 262 3.43 -22.22 6.55
CA GLN A 262 3.75 -23.66 6.61
C GLN A 262 3.18 -24.29 7.88
N ASP A 263 3.37 -23.66 9.04
CA ASP A 263 2.87 -24.16 10.32
C ASP A 263 1.33 -24.25 10.34
N LEU A 264 0.62 -23.31 9.70
CA LEU A 264 -0.83 -23.34 9.55
C LEU A 264 -1.31 -24.47 8.61
N SER A 265 -0.60 -24.75 7.52
CA SER A 265 -0.96 -25.83 6.58
C SER A 265 -0.82 -27.25 7.16
N HIS A 266 -0.18 -27.38 8.33
CA HIS A 266 0.00 -28.65 9.03
C HIS A 266 -1.02 -28.90 10.15
N GLN A 267 -1.97 -27.98 10.37
CA GLN A 267 -3.06 -28.14 11.33
C GLN A 267 -4.36 -28.55 10.61
#